data_AF-A0A7D8UIQ9-F1
#
_entry.id   AF-A0A7D8UIQ9-F1
#
_cell.length_a   1.000
_cell.length_b   1.000
_cell.length_c   1.000
_cell.angle_alpha   90.00
_cell.angle_beta   90.00
_cell.angle_gamma   90.00
#
_symmetry.space_group_name_H-M   'P 1'
#
loop_
_entity.id
_entity.type
_entity.pdbx_description
1 polymer ?
#
loop_
_entity_poly.entity_id
_entity_poly.type
_entity_poly.pdbx_seq_one_letter_code
_entity_poly.pdbx_strand_id
1 'polypeptide(L)'
;MSTANNPTHTTVPAPSRASSIPSNHTHPESAYTNGNHHHHHDAGTTHQSAAANAAKKGKQKKATDPNEASKLIAAKISQLELGAAEDKEQEAEIEREVKKANRELNNLTSKMDDLGKIDYLQKQVTEHLTNMKRWQRKSSKNQKRSDDLQKEKDQRTSELTKQSGMREKLEKLCRELQKENNRLKSENRDLKDSDKSNHDAWDDKFHHLLWQLQEYQEAKDHPQAQVVNIEVEELFKQRFKSLIEQYELRELHFHSVMRSKELELQYHMARFDREKKAAEAEGTRSKALNAQVLTFSKTESELRHQLNIYVEKFKQVEDTLNNSNDLFLTFRKEMEDMSKKTKRLEKENMNLTRKHDLTNQNILKMAEERKTNLESLEQLRKKNEKLTSIINQMQKQGRGMPSGMAGMAEGTIEGEYAEGDMEGTESEYEYEDEDAEDGDEEGSEEGEYDEDTEEEHVEGPKPFGPPPPPTLAAVNGVSAAANGIKQH
;
A
#
# COMPACT_ATOMS: atom_id res chain seq x y z
N MET A 1 27.82 83.05 -31.09
CA MET A 1 26.49 82.79 -31.66
C MET A 1 25.73 81.92 -30.67
N SER A 2 24.89 82.58 -29.88
CA SER A 2 24.02 81.98 -28.87
C SER A 2 22.67 81.64 -29.51
N THR A 3 21.97 80.66 -28.98
CA THR A 3 20.62 80.87 -28.43
C THR A 3 20.24 79.70 -27.56
N ALA A 4 20.09 80.01 -26.27
CA ALA A 4 19.45 79.20 -25.27
C ALA A 4 17.93 79.36 -25.38
N ASN A 5 17.17 78.36 -24.91
CA ASN A 5 15.80 78.58 -24.46
C ASN A 5 15.52 77.72 -23.23
N ASN A 6 15.09 78.39 -22.16
CA ASN A 6 14.56 77.84 -20.91
C ASN A 6 13.16 78.50 -20.70
N PRO A 7 12.31 78.07 -19.75
CA PRO A 7 10.93 77.71 -20.04
C PRO A 7 9.91 78.58 -19.28
N THR A 8 8.62 78.39 -19.54
CA THR A 8 7.52 78.93 -18.72
C THR A 8 6.44 77.88 -18.52
N HIS A 9 6.04 77.61 -17.26
CA HIS A 9 4.69 77.82 -16.73
C HIS A 9 4.49 77.17 -15.34
N THR A 10 4.24 78.03 -14.35
CA THR A 10 3.10 78.06 -13.40
C THR A 10 2.56 76.75 -12.79
N THR A 11 2.53 76.67 -11.45
CA THR A 11 1.35 76.24 -10.66
C THR A 11 1.51 76.53 -9.15
N VAL A 12 0.40 76.94 -8.55
CA VAL A 12 0.12 77.20 -7.11
C VAL A 12 -0.90 76.10 -6.69
N PRO A 13 -0.89 75.49 -5.48
CA PRO A 13 -1.62 76.07 -4.33
C PRO A 13 -1.15 75.76 -2.88
N ALA A 14 -1.47 76.75 -2.03
CA ALA A 14 -1.92 76.79 -0.61
C ALA A 14 -1.55 75.72 0.45
N PRO A 15 -1.42 76.13 1.75
CA PRO A 15 -1.03 75.28 2.88
C PRO A 15 -2.24 74.74 3.67
N SER A 16 -2.05 73.65 4.43
CA SER A 16 -3.06 73.14 5.36
C SER A 16 -2.45 72.52 6.63
N ARG A 17 -2.73 73.21 7.74
CA ARG A 17 -3.13 72.77 9.08
C ARG A 17 -2.40 71.63 9.81
N ALA A 18 -1.99 71.99 11.03
CA ALA A 18 -1.65 71.13 12.17
C ALA A 18 -2.80 70.23 12.66
N SER A 19 -2.44 69.13 13.35
CA SER A 19 -3.10 68.70 14.60
C SER A 19 -2.24 67.71 15.38
N SER A 20 -2.07 68.07 16.65
CA SER A 20 -1.55 67.36 17.83
C SER A 20 -2.36 66.12 18.21
N ILE A 21 -1.71 65.09 18.79
CA ILE A 21 -2.22 64.31 19.94
C ILE A 21 -1.03 63.81 20.81
N PRO A 22 -1.11 63.96 22.15
CA PRO A 22 -0.14 63.44 23.14
C PRO A 22 -0.56 62.05 23.66
N SER A 23 0.36 61.29 24.28
CA SER A 23 0.02 60.46 25.47
C SER A 23 1.25 59.83 26.10
N ASN A 24 1.44 60.20 27.36
CA ASN A 24 2.28 59.55 28.35
C ASN A 24 1.41 58.51 29.06
N HIS A 25 1.84 57.25 29.16
CA HIS A 25 1.30 56.30 30.15
C HIS A 25 2.38 55.31 30.58
N THR A 26 2.85 55.54 31.79
CA THR A 26 3.49 54.61 32.73
C THR A 26 2.58 53.44 33.09
N HIS A 27 3.14 52.23 33.15
CA HIS A 27 2.70 51.12 34.00
C HIS A 27 3.89 50.19 34.32
N PRO A 28 3.83 49.41 35.41
CA PRO A 28 4.93 49.20 36.33
C PRO A 28 5.55 47.80 36.27
N GLU A 29 6.65 47.65 37.01
CA GLU A 29 7.31 46.40 37.35
C GLU A 29 6.35 45.28 37.74
N SER A 30 6.64 44.07 37.27
CA SER A 30 6.23 42.83 37.94
C SER A 30 7.35 41.81 37.80
N ALA A 31 7.96 41.52 38.94
CA ALA A 31 8.98 40.52 39.14
C ALA A 31 8.39 39.11 39.05
N TYR A 32 9.03 38.23 38.29
CA TYR A 32 8.97 36.79 38.52
C TYR A 32 10.37 36.20 38.37
N THR A 33 10.96 35.88 39.51
CA THR A 33 12.21 35.15 39.68
C THR A 33 11.94 33.66 39.46
N ASN A 34 12.59 33.05 38.48
CA ASN A 34 12.57 31.59 38.27
C ASN A 34 13.79 30.97 38.96
N GLY A 35 13.55 30.25 40.05
CA GLY A 35 14.57 29.58 40.87
C GLY A 35 14.87 28.18 40.37
N ASN A 36 16.08 28.02 39.85
CA ASN A 36 16.69 26.79 39.37
C ASN A 36 17.25 25.97 40.56
N HIS A 37 16.93 24.67 40.66
CA HIS A 37 17.68 23.72 41.49
C HIS A 37 18.09 22.51 40.66
N HIS A 38 19.38 22.48 40.32
CA HIS A 38 20.11 21.32 39.83
C HIS A 38 20.87 20.73 41.02
N HIS A 39 20.75 19.43 41.24
CA HIS A 39 21.77 18.67 41.97
C HIS A 39 22.37 17.63 41.03
N HIS A 40 23.69 17.77 40.88
CA HIS A 40 24.63 16.91 40.15
C HIS A 40 24.83 15.58 40.89
N HIS A 41 25.06 14.50 40.13
CA HIS A 41 26.08 13.51 40.48
C HIS A 41 26.77 13.00 39.21
N ASP A 42 28.10 12.96 39.32
CA ASP A 42 29.12 12.78 38.30
C ASP A 42 29.74 11.36 38.38
N ALA A 43 30.21 10.87 37.23
CA ALA A 43 31.32 9.92 37.00
C ALA A 43 31.26 9.51 35.51
N GLY A 44 32.24 9.69 34.62
CA GLY A 44 33.63 10.09 34.72
C GLY A 44 34.42 9.22 33.73
N THR A 45 35.00 9.80 32.68
CA THR A 45 36.26 9.32 32.04
C THR A 45 36.80 10.27 30.96
N THR A 46 37.84 11.01 31.35
CA THR A 46 39.07 11.36 30.60
C THR A 46 39.02 11.64 29.09
N HIS A 47 39.15 12.92 28.71
CA HIS A 47 39.75 13.33 27.43
C HIS A 47 41.10 14.03 27.68
N GLN A 48 42.16 13.47 27.10
CA GLN A 48 43.44 14.16 26.93
C GLN A 48 43.32 15.22 25.83
N SER A 49 43.82 16.41 26.16
CA SER A 49 44.08 17.54 25.29
C SER A 49 45.37 17.35 24.48
N ALA A 50 45.31 17.62 23.18
CA ALA A 50 46.48 18.06 22.42
C ALA A 50 46.04 19.14 21.42
N ALA A 51 46.64 20.32 21.54
CA ALA A 51 46.46 21.46 20.66
C ALA A 51 47.35 21.34 19.41
N ALA A 52 46.85 21.78 18.25
CA ALA A 52 47.39 22.92 17.49
C ALA A 52 47.18 22.79 15.96
N ASN A 53 46.88 23.97 15.39
CA ASN A 53 47.14 24.47 14.05
C ASN A 53 46.16 24.21 12.88
N ALA A 54 45.83 25.36 12.29
CA ALA A 54 45.02 25.57 11.11
C ALA A 54 45.79 25.21 9.83
N ALA A 55 45.10 24.57 8.88
CA ALA A 55 45.42 24.64 7.46
C ALA A 55 44.15 24.40 6.62
N LYS A 56 43.95 25.26 5.63
CA LYS A 56 42.94 25.17 4.58
C LYS A 56 43.04 23.84 3.80
N LYS A 57 41.94 23.09 3.65
CA LYS A 57 41.62 22.34 2.43
C LYS A 57 40.15 21.88 2.38
N GLY A 58 39.64 21.80 1.15
CA GLY A 58 38.27 21.54 0.68
C GLY A 58 37.30 20.75 1.56
N LYS A 59 36.10 21.31 1.72
CA LYS A 59 34.93 20.65 2.29
C LYS A 59 34.29 19.78 1.21
N GLN A 60 34.72 18.52 1.13
CA GLN A 60 33.93 17.46 0.48
C GLN A 60 32.57 17.39 1.17
N LYS A 61 31.50 17.46 0.37
CA LYS A 61 30.16 17.07 0.79
C LYS A 61 30.23 15.63 1.29
N LYS A 62 29.91 15.38 2.56
CA LYS A 62 29.43 14.07 2.99
C LYS A 62 28.14 13.80 2.20
N ALA A 63 28.26 13.06 1.11
CA ALA A 63 27.16 12.24 0.65
C ALA A 63 26.78 11.33 1.81
N THR A 64 25.48 11.16 2.08
CA THR A 64 25.01 10.03 2.89
C THR A 64 25.71 8.80 2.35
N ASP A 65 26.53 8.20 3.21
CA ASP A 65 27.46 7.15 2.86
C ASP A 65 26.63 6.02 2.20
N PRO A 66 26.98 5.49 1.01
CA PRO A 66 26.29 4.33 0.45
C PRO A 66 26.23 3.15 1.44
N ASN A 67 27.14 3.13 2.42
CA ASN A 67 27.11 2.22 3.56
C ASN A 67 25.93 2.48 4.53
N GLU A 68 25.47 3.72 4.67
CA GLU A 68 24.35 4.13 5.53
C GLU A 68 22.99 3.85 4.87
N ALA A 69 22.88 4.09 3.56
CA ALA A 69 21.72 3.66 2.78
C ALA A 69 21.61 2.13 2.70
N SER A 70 22.73 1.44 2.51
CA SER A 70 22.78 -0.03 2.55
C SER A 70 22.44 -0.58 3.94
N LYS A 71 22.88 0.09 5.02
CA LYS A 71 22.47 -0.24 6.40
C LYS A 71 20.98 -0.03 6.66
N LEU A 72 20.36 1.02 6.11
CA LEU A 72 18.92 1.24 6.23
C LEU A 72 18.10 0.18 5.48
N ILE A 73 18.57 -0.21 4.29
CA ILE A 73 17.95 -1.30 3.51
C ILE A 73 18.13 -2.63 4.26
N ALA A 74 19.33 -2.93 4.76
CA ALA A 74 19.59 -4.12 5.57
C ALA A 74 18.75 -4.15 6.85
N ALA A 75 18.60 -3.01 7.54
CA ALA A 75 17.75 -2.90 8.72
C ALA A 75 16.26 -3.11 8.38
N LYS A 76 15.81 -2.63 7.21
CA LYS A 76 14.43 -2.84 6.75
C LYS A 76 14.19 -4.29 6.34
N ILE A 77 15.17 -4.94 5.70
CA ILE A 77 15.14 -6.37 5.38
C ILE A 77 15.08 -7.19 6.67
N SER A 78 15.97 -6.94 7.64
CA SER A 78 15.91 -7.63 8.94
C SER A 78 14.59 -7.39 9.67
N GLN A 79 13.99 -6.20 9.57
CA GLN A 79 12.69 -5.92 10.20
C GLN A 79 11.55 -6.71 9.53
N LEU A 80 11.59 -6.87 8.20
CA LEU A 80 10.61 -7.66 7.46
C LEU A 80 10.81 -9.17 7.67
N GLU A 81 12.06 -9.63 7.77
CA GLU A 81 12.41 -11.02 8.08
C GLU A 81 11.99 -11.41 9.51
N LEU A 82 12.16 -10.50 10.48
CA LEU A 82 11.67 -10.70 11.85
C LEU A 82 10.15 -10.78 11.90
N GLY A 83 9.43 -9.93 11.16
CA GLY A 83 7.97 -10.00 11.07
C GLY A 83 7.49 -11.31 10.43
N ALA A 84 8.14 -11.75 9.34
CA ALA A 84 7.83 -13.03 8.71
C ALA A 84 8.15 -14.24 9.61
N ALA A 85 9.19 -14.13 10.46
CA ALA A 85 9.52 -15.16 11.44
C ALA A 85 8.49 -15.22 12.58
N GLU A 86 8.05 -14.07 13.10
CA GLU A 86 6.96 -13.99 14.10
C GLU A 86 5.64 -14.54 13.54
N ASP A 87 5.28 -14.18 12.31
CA ASP A 87 4.05 -14.68 11.67
C ASP A 87 4.08 -16.21 11.52
N LYS A 88 5.23 -16.76 11.12
CA LYS A 88 5.42 -18.20 10.98
C LYS A 88 5.41 -18.93 12.34
N GLU A 89 5.92 -18.30 13.39
CA GLU A 89 5.87 -18.82 14.75
C GLU A 89 4.42 -18.83 15.28
N GLN A 90 3.67 -17.75 15.04
CA GLN A 90 2.25 -17.65 15.40
C GLN A 90 1.40 -18.69 14.67
N GLU A 91 1.64 -18.91 13.37
CA GLU A 91 0.94 -19.94 12.60
C GLU A 91 1.22 -21.35 13.13
N ALA A 92 2.48 -21.63 13.50
CA ALA A 92 2.86 -22.89 14.11
C ALA A 92 2.26 -23.08 15.53
N GLU A 93 2.12 -22.00 16.31
CA GLU A 93 1.43 -22.01 17.61
C GLU A 93 -0.05 -22.37 17.43
N ILE A 94 -0.74 -21.69 16.49
CA ILE A 94 -2.16 -21.96 16.16
C ILE A 94 -2.35 -23.41 15.75
N GLU A 95 -1.46 -23.95 14.92
CA GLU A 95 -1.53 -25.35 14.48
C GLU A 95 -1.38 -26.34 15.66
N ARG A 96 -0.49 -26.06 16.61
CA ARG A 96 -0.35 -26.87 17.83
C ARG A 96 -1.59 -26.79 18.71
N GLU A 97 -2.18 -25.61 18.87
CA GLU A 97 -3.39 -25.38 19.65
C GLU A 97 -4.59 -26.12 19.05
N VAL A 98 -4.75 -26.09 17.71
CA VAL A 98 -5.78 -26.83 16.97
C VAL A 98 -5.61 -28.33 17.14
N LYS A 99 -4.37 -28.85 17.04
CA LYS A 99 -4.09 -30.28 17.26
C LYS A 99 -4.39 -30.70 18.70
N LYS A 100 -4.11 -29.84 19.68
CA LYS A 100 -4.42 -30.09 21.10
C LYS A 100 -5.94 -30.11 21.34
N ALA A 101 -6.67 -29.13 20.82
CA ALA A 101 -8.13 -29.03 20.93
C ALA A 101 -8.83 -30.25 20.30
N ASN A 102 -8.37 -30.70 19.13
CA ASN A 102 -8.91 -31.91 18.49
C ASN A 102 -8.66 -33.19 19.31
N ARG A 103 -7.49 -33.33 19.94
CA ARG A 103 -7.19 -34.46 20.83
C ARG A 103 -8.06 -34.45 22.08
N GLU A 104 -8.24 -33.28 22.69
CA GLU A 104 -9.11 -33.12 23.88
C GLU A 104 -10.57 -33.41 23.52
N LEU A 105 -11.05 -32.92 22.38
CA LEU A 105 -12.39 -33.20 21.88
C LEU A 105 -12.60 -34.70 21.66
N ASN A 106 -11.71 -35.39 20.93
CA ASN A 106 -11.82 -36.84 20.71
C ASN A 106 -11.75 -37.65 22.02
N ASN A 107 -10.91 -37.25 22.96
CA ASN A 107 -10.82 -37.92 24.26
C ASN A 107 -12.08 -37.76 25.12
N LEU A 108 -12.75 -36.62 25.05
CA LEU A 108 -14.00 -36.39 25.79
C LEU A 108 -15.17 -37.12 25.14
N THR A 109 -15.21 -37.09 23.81
CA THR A 109 -16.32 -37.61 23.01
C THR A 109 -16.31 -39.15 22.92
N SER A 110 -15.13 -39.78 22.99
CA SER A 110 -14.98 -41.26 22.96
C SER A 110 -15.56 -42.00 24.17
N LYS A 111 -15.91 -41.28 25.24
CA LYS A 111 -16.50 -41.85 26.47
C LYS A 111 -18.00 -41.61 26.60
N MET A 112 -18.60 -40.92 25.63
CA MET A 112 -20.03 -40.57 25.62
C MET A 112 -20.78 -41.55 24.71
N ASP A 113 -22.06 -41.76 24.98
CA ASP A 113 -22.97 -42.42 24.05
C ASP A 113 -23.33 -41.48 22.89
N ASP A 114 -23.84 -42.02 21.78
CA ASP A 114 -24.06 -41.25 20.54
C ASP A 114 -24.96 -40.03 20.76
N LEU A 115 -26.00 -40.16 21.60
CA LEU A 115 -26.90 -39.06 21.94
C LEU A 115 -26.21 -37.98 22.80
N GLY A 116 -25.43 -38.38 23.81
CA GLY A 116 -24.65 -37.45 24.62
C GLY A 116 -23.52 -36.75 23.86
N LYS A 117 -22.94 -37.43 22.86
CA LYS A 117 -21.97 -36.87 21.92
C LYS A 117 -22.60 -35.78 21.05
N ILE A 118 -23.78 -36.02 20.48
CA ILE A 118 -24.50 -35.04 19.67
C ILE A 118 -24.82 -33.79 20.50
N ASP A 119 -25.40 -33.95 21.70
CA ASP A 119 -25.73 -32.84 22.59
C ASP A 119 -24.50 -32.01 22.99
N TYR A 120 -23.39 -32.69 23.30
CA TYR A 120 -22.14 -32.03 23.65
C TYR A 120 -21.56 -31.25 22.47
N LEU A 121 -21.50 -31.87 21.29
CA LEU A 121 -21.00 -31.22 20.06
C LEU A 121 -21.88 -30.02 19.69
N GLN A 122 -23.20 -30.16 19.75
CA GLN A 122 -24.13 -29.06 19.46
C GLN A 122 -23.94 -27.88 20.42
N LYS A 123 -23.73 -28.16 21.72
CA LYS A 123 -23.42 -27.13 22.72
C LYS A 123 -22.08 -26.45 22.45
N GLN A 124 -21.04 -27.23 22.14
CA GLN A 124 -19.71 -26.70 21.80
C GLN A 124 -19.74 -25.83 20.53
N VAL A 125 -20.40 -26.29 19.46
CA VAL A 125 -20.54 -25.54 18.21
C VAL A 125 -21.28 -24.22 18.45
N THR A 126 -22.36 -24.25 19.24
CA THR A 126 -23.11 -23.04 19.61
C THR A 126 -22.23 -22.07 20.41
N GLU A 127 -21.48 -22.57 21.39
CA GLU A 127 -20.56 -21.76 22.18
C GLU A 127 -19.45 -21.16 21.31
N HIS A 128 -18.82 -21.94 20.43
CA HIS A 128 -17.81 -21.46 19.48
C HIS A 128 -18.37 -20.38 18.55
N LEU A 129 -19.58 -20.55 18.02
CA LEU A 129 -20.23 -19.55 17.17
C LEU A 129 -20.49 -18.23 17.92
N THR A 130 -20.98 -18.31 19.17
CA THR A 130 -21.21 -17.11 19.99
C THR A 130 -19.91 -16.40 20.34
N ASN A 131 -18.85 -17.15 20.65
CA ASN A 131 -17.52 -16.62 20.91
C ASN A 131 -16.90 -16.00 19.66
N MET A 132 -17.02 -16.64 18.49
CA MET A 132 -16.59 -16.09 17.21
C MET A 132 -17.27 -14.73 16.93
N LYS A 133 -18.60 -14.65 17.06
CA LYS A 133 -19.35 -13.39 16.91
C LYS A 133 -18.93 -12.33 17.93
N ARG A 134 -18.62 -12.73 19.17
CA ARG A 134 -18.10 -11.82 20.21
C ARG A 134 -16.72 -11.27 19.84
N TRP A 135 -15.81 -12.12 19.40
CA TRP A 135 -14.46 -11.75 18.97
C TRP A 135 -14.48 -10.90 17.70
N GLN A 136 -15.34 -11.20 16.73
CA GLN A 136 -15.53 -10.39 15.53
C GLN A 136 -15.97 -8.95 15.87
N ARG A 137 -16.93 -8.78 16.80
CA ARG A 137 -17.34 -7.45 17.28
C ARG A 137 -16.21 -6.73 18.02
N LYS A 138 -15.43 -7.45 18.83
CA LYS A 138 -14.28 -6.87 19.57
C LYS A 138 -13.16 -6.46 18.63
N SER A 139 -12.87 -7.28 17.61
CA SER A 139 -11.92 -6.98 16.53
C SER A 139 -12.35 -5.72 15.77
N SER A 140 -13.62 -5.63 15.35
CA SER A 140 -14.14 -4.42 14.69
C SER A 140 -14.02 -3.16 15.56
N LYS A 141 -14.28 -3.26 16.88
CA LYS A 141 -14.10 -2.14 17.82
C LYS A 141 -12.62 -1.77 17.99
N ASN A 142 -11.73 -2.75 18.08
CA ASN A 142 -10.29 -2.52 18.17
C ASN A 142 -9.73 -1.90 16.89
N GLN A 143 -10.21 -2.32 15.72
CA GLN A 143 -9.83 -1.71 14.44
C GLN A 143 -10.21 -0.23 14.41
N LYS A 144 -11.46 0.11 14.76
CA LYS A 144 -11.90 1.52 14.85
C LYS A 144 -11.04 2.33 15.83
N ARG A 145 -10.73 1.78 17.00
CA ARG A 145 -9.86 2.43 17.99
C ARG A 145 -8.44 2.63 17.45
N SER A 146 -7.91 1.67 16.70
CA SER A 146 -6.61 1.78 16.04
C SER A 146 -6.61 2.92 15.01
N ASP A 147 -7.65 3.01 14.18
CA ASP A 147 -7.80 4.07 13.19
C ASP A 147 -7.91 5.46 13.85
N ASP A 148 -8.65 5.56 14.95
CA ASP A 148 -8.79 6.80 15.72
C ASP A 148 -7.48 7.22 16.38
N LEU A 149 -6.73 6.28 16.98
CA LEU A 149 -5.42 6.54 17.55
C LEU A 149 -4.40 6.95 16.48
N GLN A 150 -4.47 6.35 15.29
CA GLN A 150 -3.61 6.72 14.16
C GLN A 150 -3.92 8.15 13.69
N LYS A 151 -5.19 8.54 13.58
CA LYS A 151 -5.60 9.91 13.29
C LYS A 151 -5.12 10.89 14.36
N GLU A 152 -5.26 10.57 15.65
CA GLU A 152 -4.76 11.42 16.73
C GLU A 152 -3.24 11.59 16.64
N LYS A 153 -2.50 10.51 16.41
CA LYS A 153 -1.04 10.56 16.21
C LYS A 153 -0.65 11.49 15.06
N ASP A 154 -1.33 11.40 13.92
CA ASP A 154 -1.05 12.25 12.76
C ASP A 154 -1.39 13.72 13.05
N GLN A 155 -2.50 13.97 13.75
CA GLN A 155 -2.87 15.30 14.22
C GLN A 155 -1.81 15.89 15.17
N ARG A 156 -1.37 15.13 16.18
CA ARG A 156 -0.31 15.52 17.13
C ARG A 156 1.01 15.81 16.43
N THR A 157 1.37 14.99 15.43
CA THR A 157 2.60 15.16 14.65
C THR A 157 2.55 16.44 13.81
N SER A 158 1.40 16.73 13.19
CA SER A 158 1.17 17.98 12.46
C SER A 158 1.27 19.20 13.39
N GLU A 159 0.65 19.12 14.57
CA GLU A 159 0.68 20.19 15.56
C GLU A 159 2.08 20.43 16.11
N LEU A 160 2.84 19.36 16.42
CA LEU A 160 4.23 19.45 16.84
C LEU A 160 5.10 20.12 15.77
N THR A 161 4.90 19.79 14.49
CA THR A 161 5.62 20.41 13.37
C THR A 161 5.34 21.91 13.30
N LYS A 162 4.07 22.32 13.46
CA LYS A 162 3.69 23.73 13.50
C LYS A 162 4.32 24.45 14.70
N GLN A 163 4.27 23.85 15.88
CA GLN A 163 4.86 24.41 17.10
C GLN A 163 6.39 24.55 16.98
N SER A 164 7.08 23.55 16.42
CA SER A 164 8.51 23.64 16.15
C SER A 164 8.83 24.80 15.20
N GLY A 165 8.05 24.95 14.12
CA GLY A 165 8.20 26.06 13.19
C GLY A 165 7.97 27.44 13.81
N MET A 166 6.99 27.58 14.72
CA MET A 166 6.78 28.82 15.48
C MET A 166 7.92 29.09 16.45
N ARG A 167 8.41 28.07 17.17
CA ARG A 167 9.56 28.17 18.07
C ARG A 167 10.80 28.67 17.32
N GLU A 168 11.10 28.11 16.16
CA GLU A 168 12.24 28.55 15.33
C GLU A 168 12.11 30.00 14.87
N LYS A 169 10.91 30.45 14.50
CA LYS A 169 10.66 31.86 14.14
C LYS A 169 10.87 32.79 15.33
N LEU A 170 10.36 32.43 16.50
CA LEU A 170 10.56 33.19 17.74
C LEU A 170 12.04 33.24 18.13
N GLU A 171 12.76 32.12 18.03
CA GLU A 171 14.17 32.08 18.35
C GLU A 171 15.00 32.98 17.41
N LYS A 172 14.68 32.99 16.11
CA LYS A 172 15.29 33.92 15.15
C LYS A 172 15.02 35.37 15.52
N LEU A 173 13.76 35.71 15.81
CA LEU A 173 13.39 37.06 16.21
C LEU A 173 14.11 37.50 17.50
N CYS A 174 14.18 36.63 18.51
CA CYS A 174 14.91 36.90 19.75
C CYS A 174 16.41 37.13 19.48
N ARG A 175 17.04 36.32 18.62
CA ARG A 175 18.45 36.49 18.23
C ARG A 175 18.70 37.80 17.48
N GLU A 176 17.80 38.17 16.55
CA GLU A 176 17.88 39.44 15.83
C GLU A 176 17.68 40.64 16.75
N LEU A 177 16.67 40.59 17.63
CA LEU A 177 16.41 41.63 18.62
C LEU A 177 17.61 41.82 19.55
N GLN A 178 18.23 40.73 20.01
CA GLN A 178 19.40 40.80 20.87
C GLN A 178 20.64 41.34 20.14
N LYS A 179 20.81 40.99 18.86
CA LYS A 179 21.86 41.56 18.02
C LYS A 179 21.66 43.07 17.83
N GLU A 180 20.44 43.51 17.56
CA GLU A 180 20.11 44.93 17.39
C GLU A 180 20.27 45.71 18.70
N ASN A 181 19.86 45.15 19.83
CA ASN A 181 20.07 45.76 21.14
C ASN A 181 21.57 45.97 21.44
N ASN A 182 22.41 44.98 21.13
CA ASN A 182 23.86 45.10 21.28
C ASN A 182 24.46 46.15 20.33
N ARG A 183 23.94 46.22 19.09
CA ARG A 183 24.33 47.24 18.11
C ARG A 183 24.03 48.64 18.65
N LEU A 184 22.80 48.87 19.11
CA LEU A 184 22.37 50.14 19.68
C LEU A 184 23.14 50.51 20.95
N LYS A 185 23.48 49.55 21.81
CA LYS A 185 24.34 49.78 22.98
C LYS A 185 25.74 50.24 22.58
N SER A 186 26.34 49.64 21.55
CA SER A 186 27.64 50.06 21.01
C SER A 186 27.55 51.48 20.45
N GLU A 187 26.56 51.73 19.59
CA GLU A 187 26.36 53.04 18.95
C GLU A 187 26.13 54.15 19.98
N ASN A 188 25.35 53.89 21.04
CA ASN A 188 25.12 54.85 22.11
C ASN A 188 26.41 55.12 22.93
N ARG A 189 27.23 54.08 23.16
CA ARG A 189 28.54 54.26 23.79
C ARG A 189 29.47 55.10 22.91
N ASP A 190 29.55 54.80 21.62
CA ASP A 190 30.39 55.53 20.67
C ASP A 190 29.95 57.00 20.56
N LEU A 191 28.63 57.26 20.53
CA LEU A 191 28.08 58.61 20.58
C LEU A 191 28.46 59.35 21.87
N LYS A 192 28.36 58.69 23.03
CA LYS A 192 28.74 59.29 24.31
C LYS A 192 30.24 59.60 24.40
N ASP A 193 31.08 58.69 23.91
CA ASP A 193 32.53 58.87 23.86
C ASP A 193 32.90 60.01 22.89
N SER A 194 32.20 60.09 21.75
CA SER A 194 32.37 61.19 20.78
C SER A 194 31.92 62.54 21.33
N ASP A 195 30.79 62.59 22.05
CA ASP A 195 30.29 63.82 22.68
C ASP A 195 31.24 64.31 23.76
N LYS A 196 31.75 63.40 24.61
CA LYS A 196 32.78 63.71 25.60
C LYS A 196 34.05 64.25 24.95
N SER A 197 34.57 63.56 23.92
CA SER A 197 35.77 64.02 23.22
C SER A 197 35.57 65.36 22.55
N ASN A 198 34.37 65.66 22.06
CA ASN A 198 34.03 66.96 21.48
C ASN A 198 33.96 68.04 22.57
N HIS A 199 33.40 67.73 23.74
CA HIS A 199 33.37 68.63 24.89
C HIS A 199 34.78 68.95 25.38
N ASP A 200 35.60 67.92 25.62
CA ASP A 200 37.01 68.08 26.01
C ASP A 200 37.78 68.93 24.97
N ALA A 201 37.56 68.70 23.68
CA ALA A 201 38.17 69.50 22.61
C ALA A 201 37.67 70.96 22.57
N TRP A 202 36.43 71.24 23.01
CA TRP A 202 35.93 72.60 23.17
C TRP A 202 36.51 73.26 24.41
N ASP A 203 36.59 72.56 25.53
CA ASP A 203 37.23 73.04 26.76
C ASP A 203 38.70 73.39 26.52
N ASP A 204 39.44 72.57 25.77
CA ASP A 204 40.82 72.87 25.38
C ASP A 204 40.92 74.15 24.53
N LYS A 205 40.00 74.34 23.57
CA LYS A 205 39.93 75.57 22.76
C LYS A 205 39.61 76.79 23.62
N PHE A 206 38.69 76.66 24.58
CA PHE A 206 38.35 77.74 25.49
C PHE A 206 39.50 78.07 26.44
N HIS A 207 40.17 77.06 27.01
CA HIS A 207 41.38 77.26 27.80
C HIS A 207 42.47 77.95 26.99
N HIS A 208 42.68 77.54 25.75
CA HIS A 208 43.65 78.18 24.86
C HIS A 208 43.29 79.64 24.56
N LEU A 209 42.01 79.92 24.27
CA LEU A 209 41.54 81.29 24.05
C LEU A 209 41.70 82.16 25.30
N LEU A 210 41.33 81.65 26.48
CA LEU A 210 41.49 82.36 27.75
C LEU A 210 42.97 82.63 28.04
N TRP A 211 43.84 81.65 27.76
CA TRP A 211 45.28 81.81 27.89
C TRP A 211 45.82 82.89 26.94
N GLN A 212 45.40 82.90 25.66
CA GLN A 212 45.74 83.95 24.71
C GLN A 212 45.23 85.33 25.14
N LEU A 213 44.01 85.42 25.67
CA LEU A 213 43.45 86.66 26.19
C LEU A 213 44.21 87.15 27.42
N GLN A 214 44.66 86.25 28.28
CA GLN A 214 45.53 86.58 29.41
C GLN A 214 46.90 87.07 28.92
N GLU A 215 47.51 86.41 27.95
CA GLU A 215 48.76 86.86 27.32
C GLU A 215 48.59 88.24 26.67
N TYR A 216 47.47 88.48 25.98
CA TYR A 216 47.14 89.78 25.40
C TYR A 216 46.94 90.86 26.47
N GLN A 217 46.30 90.52 27.58
CA GLN A 217 46.09 91.41 28.71
C GLN A 217 47.43 91.72 29.42
N GLU A 218 48.29 90.73 29.63
CA GLU A 218 49.65 90.90 30.14
C GLU A 218 50.51 91.75 29.19
N ALA A 219 50.41 91.54 27.88
CA ALA A 219 51.08 92.37 26.88
C ALA A 219 50.52 93.81 26.82
N LYS A 220 49.23 94.02 27.13
CA LYS A 220 48.61 95.34 27.24
C LYS A 220 49.00 96.05 28.54
N ASP A 221 49.07 95.33 29.64
CA ASP A 221 49.47 95.84 30.97
C ASP A 221 51.00 96.06 31.05
N HIS A 222 51.77 95.34 30.23
CA HIS A 222 53.19 95.52 29.99
C HIS A 222 53.50 95.72 28.50
N PRO A 223 53.15 96.89 27.93
CA PRO A 223 53.33 97.15 26.51
C PRO A 223 54.81 97.17 26.16
N GLN A 224 55.31 96.04 25.66
CA GLN A 224 56.53 96.03 24.87
C GLN A 224 56.22 96.77 23.59
N ALA A 225 56.94 97.86 23.34
CA ALA A 225 56.86 98.60 22.09
C ALA A 225 57.42 97.74 20.96
N GLN A 226 56.64 96.76 20.51
CA GLN A 226 56.91 95.99 19.31
C GLN A 226 56.26 96.75 18.16
N VAL A 227 57.05 97.62 17.55
CA VAL A 227 56.76 98.16 16.23
C VAL A 227 56.87 96.99 15.26
N VAL A 228 55.77 96.26 15.06
CA VAL A 228 55.68 95.24 14.02
C VAL A 228 55.42 95.96 12.71
N ASN A 229 56.50 96.43 12.07
CA ASN A 229 56.49 96.52 10.62
C ASN A 229 56.51 95.09 10.11
N ILE A 230 55.34 94.53 9.77
CA ILE A 230 55.29 93.29 9.01
C ILE A 230 55.88 93.64 7.64
N GLU A 231 57.17 93.38 7.47
CA GLU A 231 57.82 93.50 6.19
C GLU A 231 57.06 92.61 5.20
N VAL A 232 56.72 93.16 4.04
CA VAL A 232 55.93 92.50 2.99
C VAL A 232 56.45 91.08 2.70
N GLU A 233 57.75 90.84 2.89
CA GLU A 233 58.40 89.54 2.76
C GLU A 233 57.86 88.45 3.71
N GLU A 234 57.53 88.79 4.96
CA GLU A 234 57.02 87.82 5.94
C GLU A 234 55.58 87.40 5.60
N LEU A 235 54.76 88.34 5.12
CA LEU A 235 53.44 88.05 4.56
C LEU A 235 53.54 87.11 3.35
N PHE A 236 54.50 87.33 2.46
CA PHE A 236 54.74 86.43 1.32
C PHE A 236 55.15 85.02 1.79
N LYS A 237 56.07 84.90 2.75
CA LYS A 237 56.47 83.60 3.33
C LYS A 237 55.28 82.85 3.93
N GLN A 238 54.45 83.53 4.70
CA GLN A 238 53.24 82.94 5.29
C GLN A 238 52.23 82.52 4.21
N ARG A 239 52.05 83.32 3.15
CA ARG A 239 51.17 82.96 2.03
C ARG A 239 51.67 81.75 1.26
N PHE A 240 52.97 81.65 0.98
CA PHE A 240 53.55 80.47 0.34
C PHE A 240 53.45 79.22 1.21
N LYS A 241 53.72 79.35 2.51
CA LYS A 241 53.57 78.25 3.47
C LYS A 241 52.12 77.74 3.52
N SER A 242 51.16 78.65 3.65
CA SER A 242 49.73 78.31 3.65
C SER A 242 49.30 77.65 2.32
N LEU A 243 49.84 78.12 1.19
CA LEU A 243 49.57 77.50 -0.11
C LEU A 243 50.07 76.04 -0.13
N ILE A 244 51.31 75.79 0.31
CA ILE A 244 51.89 74.44 0.38
C ILE A 244 51.04 73.54 1.27
N GLU A 245 50.69 73.99 2.48
CA GLU A 245 49.85 73.25 3.42
C GLU A 245 48.46 72.92 2.82
N GLN A 246 47.86 73.83 2.05
CA GLN A 246 46.61 73.57 1.35
C GLN A 246 46.74 72.50 0.26
N TYR A 247 47.86 72.48 -0.47
CA TYR A 247 48.14 71.46 -1.48
C TYR A 247 48.37 70.08 -0.83
N GLU A 248 49.14 70.01 0.25
CA GLU A 248 49.37 68.78 1.01
C GLU A 248 48.06 68.23 1.59
N LEU A 249 47.22 69.09 2.17
CA LEU A 249 45.91 68.70 2.70
C LEU A 249 44.98 68.19 1.59
N ARG A 250 45.00 68.82 0.41
CA ARG A 250 44.24 68.36 -0.76
C ARG A 250 44.73 66.99 -1.23
N GLU A 251 46.03 66.77 -1.28
CA GLU A 251 46.61 65.49 -1.69
C GLU A 251 46.28 64.38 -0.69
N LEU A 252 46.34 64.66 0.61
CA LEU A 252 45.90 63.73 1.64
C LEU A 252 44.41 63.40 1.53
N HIS A 253 43.58 64.41 1.24
CA HIS A 253 42.15 64.22 1.00
C HIS A 253 41.91 63.28 -0.20
N PHE A 254 42.60 63.50 -1.32
CA PHE A 254 42.48 62.61 -2.49
C PHE A 254 42.90 61.17 -2.16
N HIS A 255 44.00 60.97 -1.44
CA HIS A 255 44.40 59.62 -0.99
C HIS A 255 43.35 58.96 -0.10
N SER A 256 42.73 59.72 0.81
CA SER A 256 41.66 59.22 1.67
C SER A 256 40.43 58.80 0.87
N VAL A 257 39.99 59.63 -0.08
CA VAL A 257 38.84 59.33 -0.96
C VAL A 257 39.12 58.10 -1.83
N MET A 258 40.31 58.01 -2.43
CA MET A 258 40.70 56.86 -3.23
C MET A 258 40.69 55.56 -2.40
N ARG A 259 41.22 55.59 -1.17
CA ARG A 259 41.16 54.44 -0.26
C ARG A 259 39.73 54.05 0.09
N SER A 260 38.85 55.03 0.32
CA SER A 260 37.43 54.78 0.58
C SER A 260 36.74 54.11 -0.61
N LYS A 261 37.06 54.53 -1.84
CA LYS A 261 36.49 53.94 -3.06
C LYS A 261 37.02 52.55 -3.34
N GLU A 262 38.30 52.30 -3.08
CA GLU A 262 38.89 50.96 -3.16
C GLU A 262 38.21 49.99 -2.18
N LEU A 263 37.97 50.42 -0.93
CA LEU A 263 37.26 49.62 0.07
C LEU A 263 35.80 49.36 -0.33
N GLU A 264 35.10 50.36 -0.89
CA GLU A 264 33.73 50.22 -1.38
C GLU A 264 33.66 49.18 -2.53
N LEU A 265 34.61 49.24 -3.48
CA LEU A 265 34.71 48.26 -4.56
C LEU A 265 34.96 46.84 -4.03
N GLN A 266 35.92 46.67 -3.11
CA GLN A 266 36.22 45.38 -2.50
C GLN A 266 35.02 44.81 -1.74
N TYR A 267 34.27 45.65 -1.02
CA TYR A 267 33.04 45.24 -0.36
C TYR A 267 31.98 44.74 -1.35
N HIS A 268 31.75 45.46 -2.46
CA HIS A 268 30.80 45.04 -3.48
C HIS A 268 31.22 43.76 -4.18
N MET A 269 32.51 43.60 -4.49
CA MET A 269 33.07 42.36 -5.05
C MET A 269 32.89 41.17 -4.10
N ALA A 270 33.24 41.34 -2.82
CA ALA A 270 33.08 40.28 -1.82
C ALA A 270 31.60 39.90 -1.61
N ARG A 271 30.70 40.88 -1.62
CA ARG A 271 29.25 40.64 -1.54
C ARG A 271 28.74 39.88 -2.76
N PHE A 272 29.16 40.27 -3.96
CA PHE A 272 28.80 39.58 -5.21
C PHE A 272 29.30 38.13 -5.20
N ASP A 273 30.56 37.89 -4.85
CA ASP A 273 31.13 36.54 -4.78
C ASP A 273 30.41 35.66 -3.75
N ARG A 274 30.00 36.24 -2.62
CA ARG A 274 29.20 35.53 -1.61
C ARG A 274 27.85 35.09 -2.17
N GLU A 275 27.15 36.00 -2.85
CA GLU A 275 25.83 35.74 -3.41
C GLU A 275 25.90 34.72 -4.57
N LYS A 276 26.90 34.85 -5.43
CA LYS A 276 27.18 33.90 -6.50
C LYS A 276 27.41 32.49 -5.95
N LYS A 277 28.26 32.35 -4.92
CA LYS A 277 28.50 31.05 -4.26
C LYS A 277 27.24 30.48 -3.60
N ALA A 278 26.41 31.32 -3.00
CA ALA A 278 25.14 30.89 -2.41
C ALA A 278 24.17 30.38 -3.49
N ALA A 279 24.04 31.09 -4.61
CA ALA A 279 23.22 30.68 -5.75
C ALA A 279 23.72 29.36 -6.39
N GLU A 280 25.03 29.20 -6.57
CA GLU A 280 25.63 27.95 -7.08
C GLU A 280 25.40 26.77 -6.12
N ALA A 281 25.52 27.00 -4.81
CA ALA A 281 25.24 25.99 -3.79
C ALA A 281 23.77 25.55 -3.81
N GLU A 282 22.84 26.51 -3.91
CA GLU A 282 21.41 26.23 -4.00
C GLU A 282 21.04 25.54 -5.31
N GLY A 283 21.63 25.96 -6.44
CA GLY A 283 21.47 25.27 -7.72
C GLY A 283 21.95 23.82 -7.67
N THR A 284 23.05 23.56 -6.98
CA THR A 284 23.55 22.18 -6.78
C THR A 284 22.63 21.37 -5.86
N ARG A 285 22.07 22.00 -4.82
CA ARG A 285 21.11 21.36 -3.91
C ARG A 285 19.82 21.00 -4.64
N SER A 286 19.27 21.92 -5.43
CA SER A 286 18.08 21.71 -6.26
C SER A 286 18.28 20.57 -7.27
N LYS A 287 19.44 20.51 -7.95
CA LYS A 287 19.76 19.39 -8.86
C LYS A 287 19.80 18.03 -8.13
N ALA A 288 20.38 17.99 -6.93
CA ALA A 288 20.44 16.77 -6.13
C ALA A 288 19.04 16.32 -5.67
N LEU A 289 18.20 17.24 -5.20
CA LEU A 289 16.81 16.92 -4.84
C LEU A 289 16.01 16.44 -6.05
N ASN A 290 16.12 17.10 -7.19
CA ASN A 290 15.43 16.67 -8.41
C ASN A 290 15.85 15.25 -8.85
N ALA A 291 17.14 14.92 -8.78
CA ALA A 291 17.62 13.57 -9.07
C ALA A 291 17.08 12.52 -8.08
N GLN A 292 16.95 12.89 -6.80
CA GLN A 292 16.36 12.02 -5.77
C GLN A 292 14.87 11.78 -6.03
N VAL A 293 14.10 12.84 -6.32
CA VAL A 293 12.66 12.73 -6.66
C VAL A 293 12.45 11.87 -7.90
N LEU A 294 13.27 12.05 -8.95
CA LEU A 294 13.20 11.23 -10.16
C LEU A 294 13.45 9.75 -9.85
N THR A 295 14.41 9.47 -8.96
CA THR A 295 14.74 8.11 -8.53
C THR A 295 13.57 7.48 -7.78
N PHE A 296 12.97 8.20 -6.82
CA PHE A 296 11.80 7.72 -6.08
C PHE A 296 10.59 7.49 -6.99
N SER A 297 10.34 8.40 -7.93
CA SER A 297 9.28 8.25 -8.92
C SER A 297 9.48 7.01 -9.80
N LYS A 298 10.72 6.74 -10.22
CA LYS A 298 11.04 5.52 -10.97
C LYS A 298 10.79 4.26 -10.13
N THR A 299 11.26 4.24 -8.87
CA THR A 299 11.05 3.08 -7.99
C THR A 299 9.56 2.85 -7.68
N GLU A 300 8.79 3.92 -7.51
CA GLU A 300 7.35 3.84 -7.31
C GLU A 300 6.65 3.25 -8.54
N SER A 301 7.02 3.71 -9.74
CA SER A 301 6.47 3.18 -11.00
C SER A 301 6.76 1.68 -11.15
N GLU A 302 7.97 1.24 -10.79
CA GLU A 302 8.36 -0.17 -10.83
C GLU A 302 7.54 -1.01 -9.84
N LEU A 303 7.37 -0.54 -8.59
CA LEU A 303 6.57 -1.23 -7.59
C LEU A 303 5.09 -1.32 -7.99
N ARG A 304 4.53 -0.26 -8.58
CA ARG A 304 3.17 -0.27 -9.14
C ARG A 304 3.03 -1.28 -10.28
N HIS A 305 4.05 -1.38 -11.14
CA HIS A 305 4.07 -2.37 -12.22
C HIS A 305 4.09 -3.80 -11.66
N GLN A 306 4.95 -4.08 -10.68
CA GLN A 306 5.00 -5.38 -10.01
C GLN A 306 3.67 -5.73 -9.32
N LEU A 307 3.05 -4.76 -8.63
CA LEU A 307 1.73 -4.96 -8.04
C LEU A 307 0.69 -5.34 -9.09
N ASN A 308 0.68 -4.66 -10.24
CA ASN A 308 -0.24 -4.98 -11.32
C ASN A 308 -0.03 -6.40 -11.88
N ILE A 309 1.23 -6.83 -12.03
CA ILE A 309 1.57 -8.21 -12.42
C ILE A 309 1.04 -9.21 -11.39
N TYR A 310 1.18 -8.93 -10.09
CA TYR A 310 0.63 -9.82 -9.06
C TYR A 310 -0.88 -9.89 -9.10
N VAL A 311 -1.58 -8.77 -9.32
CA VAL A 311 -3.04 -8.75 -9.51
C VAL A 311 -3.45 -9.62 -10.70
N GLU A 312 -2.75 -9.51 -11.83
CA GLU A 312 -2.99 -10.35 -13.01
C GLU A 312 -2.75 -11.84 -12.73
N LYS A 313 -1.68 -12.18 -12.01
CA LYS A 313 -1.40 -13.57 -11.59
C LYS A 313 -2.48 -14.12 -10.65
N PHE A 314 -2.98 -13.31 -9.73
CA PHE A 314 -4.08 -13.71 -8.84
C PHE A 314 -5.35 -13.99 -9.63
N LYS A 315 -5.71 -13.11 -10.58
CA LYS A 315 -6.83 -13.36 -11.50
C LYS A 315 -6.65 -14.66 -12.29
N GLN A 316 -5.45 -14.94 -12.78
CA GLN A 316 -5.19 -16.19 -13.49
C GLN A 316 -5.39 -17.44 -12.61
N VAL A 317 -4.99 -17.39 -11.34
CA VAL A 317 -5.21 -18.49 -10.38
C VAL A 317 -6.70 -18.64 -10.08
N GLU A 318 -7.41 -17.53 -9.85
CA GLU A 318 -8.86 -17.50 -9.65
C GLU A 318 -9.61 -18.10 -10.85
N ASP A 319 -9.26 -17.69 -12.08
CA ASP A 319 -9.84 -18.24 -13.31
C ASP A 319 -9.57 -19.74 -13.44
N THR A 320 -8.36 -20.19 -13.11
CA THR A 320 -8.00 -21.62 -13.16
C THR A 320 -8.79 -22.42 -12.12
N LEU A 321 -8.96 -21.86 -10.92
CA LEU A 321 -9.72 -22.48 -9.84
C LEU A 321 -11.21 -22.58 -10.22
N ASN A 322 -11.79 -21.51 -10.78
CA ASN A 322 -13.18 -21.52 -11.26
C ASN A 322 -13.37 -22.54 -12.38
N ASN A 323 -12.50 -22.55 -13.40
CA ASN A 323 -12.53 -23.56 -14.46
C ASN A 323 -12.42 -24.99 -13.91
N SER A 324 -11.56 -25.21 -12.90
CA SER A 324 -11.43 -26.54 -12.27
C SER A 324 -12.69 -26.93 -11.50
N ASN A 325 -13.34 -25.98 -10.83
CA ASN A 325 -14.58 -26.20 -10.10
C ASN A 325 -15.73 -26.57 -11.04
N ASP A 326 -15.85 -25.87 -12.19
CA ASP A 326 -16.81 -26.20 -13.23
C ASP A 326 -16.58 -27.62 -13.77
N LEU A 327 -15.32 -28.00 -13.99
CA LEU A 327 -14.96 -29.35 -14.44
C LEU A 327 -15.33 -30.43 -13.39
N PHE A 328 -15.12 -30.14 -12.10
CA PHE A 328 -15.56 -31.04 -11.03
C PHE A 328 -17.09 -31.18 -11.01
N LEU A 329 -17.84 -30.09 -11.20
CA LEU A 329 -19.29 -30.14 -11.28
C LEU A 329 -19.76 -30.97 -12.48
N THR A 330 -19.11 -30.84 -13.65
CA THR A 330 -19.42 -31.68 -14.81
C THR A 330 -19.13 -33.15 -14.54
N PHE A 331 -17.98 -33.49 -13.95
CA PHE A 331 -17.68 -34.89 -13.62
C PHE A 331 -18.64 -35.46 -12.57
N ARG A 332 -19.05 -34.66 -11.59
CA ARG A 332 -20.04 -35.10 -10.59
C ARG A 332 -21.36 -35.43 -11.26
N LYS A 333 -21.82 -34.57 -12.18
CA LYS A 333 -23.03 -34.78 -12.97
C LYS A 333 -22.91 -36.03 -13.85
N GLU A 334 -21.80 -36.20 -14.57
CA GLU A 334 -21.55 -37.38 -15.41
C GLU A 334 -21.51 -38.68 -14.60
N MET A 335 -20.89 -38.68 -13.41
CA MET A 335 -20.89 -39.82 -12.49
C MET A 335 -22.29 -40.17 -11.99
N GLU A 336 -23.11 -39.16 -11.70
CA GLU A 336 -24.50 -39.35 -11.28
C GLU A 336 -25.36 -39.93 -12.42
N ASP A 337 -25.20 -39.42 -13.63
CA ASP A 337 -25.88 -39.93 -14.84
C ASP A 337 -25.43 -41.35 -15.17
N MET A 338 -24.14 -41.65 -15.03
CA MET A 338 -23.62 -43.02 -15.15
C MET A 338 -24.21 -43.94 -14.10
N SER A 339 -24.29 -43.53 -12.83
CA SER A 339 -24.94 -44.31 -11.77
C SER A 339 -26.42 -44.57 -12.05
N LYS A 340 -27.16 -43.56 -12.54
CA LYS A 340 -28.55 -43.71 -12.98
C LYS A 340 -28.67 -44.69 -14.14
N LYS A 341 -27.77 -44.62 -15.13
CA LYS A 341 -27.72 -45.55 -16.26
C LYS A 341 -27.43 -46.98 -15.82
N THR A 342 -26.48 -47.20 -14.92
CA THR A 342 -26.18 -48.52 -14.33
C THR A 342 -27.43 -49.09 -13.65
N LYS A 343 -28.10 -48.32 -12.78
CA LYS A 343 -29.35 -48.76 -12.13
C LYS A 343 -30.46 -49.11 -13.13
N ARG A 344 -30.58 -48.37 -14.24
CA ARG A 344 -31.56 -48.69 -15.32
C ARG A 344 -31.22 -50.02 -16.00
N LEU A 345 -29.96 -50.21 -16.38
CA LEU A 345 -29.50 -51.45 -17.02
C LEU A 345 -29.64 -52.67 -16.09
N GLU A 346 -29.37 -52.52 -14.80
CA GLU A 346 -29.60 -53.58 -13.81
C GLU A 346 -31.09 -53.98 -13.73
N LYS A 347 -32.00 -52.99 -13.71
CA LYS A 347 -33.46 -53.25 -13.73
C LYS A 347 -33.90 -53.95 -15.03
N GLU A 348 -33.38 -53.50 -16.17
CA GLU A 348 -33.67 -54.13 -17.46
C GLU A 348 -33.15 -55.58 -17.51
N ASN A 349 -31.93 -55.81 -17.03
CA ASN A 349 -31.33 -57.15 -16.97
C ASN A 349 -32.15 -58.09 -16.06
N MET A 350 -32.53 -57.63 -14.86
CA MET A 350 -33.44 -58.38 -13.98
C MET A 350 -34.78 -58.70 -14.68
N ASN A 351 -35.33 -57.76 -15.44
CA ASN A 351 -36.58 -57.98 -16.18
C ASN A 351 -36.42 -59.00 -17.32
N LEU A 352 -35.29 -58.95 -18.04
CA LEU A 352 -34.93 -59.94 -19.04
C LEU A 352 -34.79 -61.33 -18.44
N THR A 353 -34.12 -61.46 -17.28
CA THR A 353 -34.03 -62.73 -16.55
C THR A 353 -35.43 -63.25 -16.19
N ARG A 354 -36.31 -62.40 -15.62
CA ARG A 354 -37.69 -62.81 -15.31
C ARG A 354 -38.48 -63.26 -16.55
N LYS A 355 -38.37 -62.53 -17.66
CA LYS A 355 -39.02 -62.90 -18.93
C LYS A 355 -38.48 -64.21 -19.47
N HIS A 356 -37.17 -64.42 -19.41
CA HIS A 356 -36.52 -65.66 -19.80
C HIS A 356 -37.03 -66.84 -18.96
N ASP A 357 -37.06 -66.69 -17.63
CA ASP A 357 -37.53 -67.74 -16.71
C ASP A 357 -39.00 -68.05 -16.91
N LEU A 358 -39.84 -67.02 -17.10
CA LEU A 358 -41.26 -67.19 -17.43
C LEU A 358 -41.46 -67.92 -18.77
N THR A 359 -40.67 -67.58 -19.78
CA THR A 359 -40.72 -68.24 -21.09
C THR A 359 -40.31 -69.71 -20.97
N ASN A 360 -39.24 -70.01 -20.24
CA ASN A 360 -38.82 -71.38 -19.95
C ASN A 360 -39.90 -72.16 -19.20
N GLN A 361 -40.56 -71.54 -18.21
CA GLN A 361 -41.67 -72.14 -17.49
C GLN A 361 -42.85 -72.46 -18.42
N ASN A 362 -43.21 -71.54 -19.33
CA ASN A 362 -44.26 -71.77 -20.33
C ASN A 362 -43.89 -72.90 -21.30
N ILE A 363 -42.64 -72.97 -21.75
CA ILE A 363 -42.15 -74.05 -22.63
C ILE A 363 -42.25 -75.41 -21.91
N LEU A 364 -41.85 -75.48 -20.64
CA LEU A 364 -41.97 -76.70 -19.84
C LEU A 364 -43.44 -77.13 -19.72
N LYS A 365 -44.34 -76.18 -19.42
CA LYS A 365 -45.78 -76.47 -19.34
C LYS A 365 -46.36 -76.95 -20.66
N MET A 366 -46.01 -76.32 -21.79
CA MET A 366 -46.41 -76.79 -23.12
C MET A 366 -45.85 -78.19 -23.43
N ALA A 367 -44.62 -78.49 -23.01
CA ALA A 367 -44.03 -79.82 -23.18
C ALA A 367 -44.77 -80.89 -22.34
N GLU A 368 -45.16 -80.56 -21.11
CA GLU A 368 -46.00 -81.40 -20.26
C GLU A 368 -47.39 -81.63 -20.87
N GLU A 369 -48.08 -80.57 -21.32
CA GLU A 369 -49.38 -80.66 -22.00
C GLU A 369 -49.29 -81.52 -23.28
N ARG A 370 -48.23 -81.32 -24.08
CA ARG A 370 -47.98 -82.14 -25.27
C ARG A 370 -47.76 -83.59 -24.91
N LYS A 371 -47.01 -83.89 -23.84
CA LYS A 371 -46.81 -85.25 -23.34
C LYS A 371 -48.14 -85.89 -22.94
N THR A 372 -48.97 -85.18 -22.15
CA THR A 372 -50.29 -85.68 -21.75
C THR A 372 -51.23 -85.89 -22.94
N ASN A 373 -51.20 -85.01 -23.95
CA ASN A 373 -51.97 -85.17 -25.18
C ASN A 373 -51.51 -86.38 -25.98
N LEU A 374 -50.19 -86.63 -26.06
CA LEU A 374 -49.65 -87.82 -26.71
C LEU A 374 -50.13 -89.10 -26.01
N GLU A 375 -50.09 -89.13 -24.68
CA GLU A 375 -50.58 -90.24 -23.86
C GLU A 375 -52.09 -90.47 -24.06
N SER A 376 -52.89 -89.39 -24.12
CA SER A 376 -54.32 -89.47 -24.41
C SER A 376 -54.61 -89.99 -25.83
N LEU A 377 -53.89 -89.50 -26.84
CA LEU A 377 -53.98 -90.01 -28.22
C LEU A 377 -53.58 -91.48 -28.32
N GLU A 378 -52.54 -91.90 -27.61
CA GLU A 378 -52.12 -93.30 -27.49
C GLU A 378 -53.24 -94.17 -26.88
N GLN A 379 -53.89 -93.68 -25.81
CA GLN A 379 -55.03 -94.37 -25.20
C GLN A 379 -56.24 -94.46 -26.15
N LEU A 380 -56.55 -93.39 -26.88
CA LEU A 380 -57.60 -93.38 -27.89
C LEU A 380 -57.27 -94.31 -29.06
N ARG A 381 -56.02 -94.35 -29.53
CA ARG A 381 -55.55 -95.31 -30.54
C ARG A 381 -55.76 -96.74 -30.06
N LYS A 382 -55.33 -97.09 -28.84
CA LYS A 382 -55.55 -98.42 -28.25
C LYS A 382 -57.03 -98.79 -28.16
N LYS A 383 -57.90 -97.84 -27.76
CA LYS A 383 -59.35 -98.05 -27.76
C LYS A 383 -59.91 -98.25 -29.18
N ASN A 384 -59.43 -97.47 -30.15
CA ASN A 384 -59.86 -97.56 -31.55
C ASN A 384 -59.38 -98.87 -32.19
N GLU A 385 -58.15 -99.30 -31.95
CA GLU A 385 -57.62 -100.61 -32.33
C GLU A 385 -58.45 -101.74 -31.72
N LYS A 386 -58.84 -101.63 -30.44
CA LYS A 386 -59.73 -102.60 -29.78
C LYS A 386 -61.12 -102.63 -30.43
N LEU A 387 -61.71 -101.47 -30.73
CA LEU A 387 -62.99 -101.37 -31.44
C LEU A 387 -62.89 -101.95 -32.86
N THR A 388 -61.83 -101.62 -33.60
CA THR A 388 -61.56 -102.15 -34.95
C THR A 388 -61.35 -103.66 -34.91
N SER A 389 -60.65 -104.17 -33.88
CA SER A 389 -60.50 -105.60 -33.63
C SER A 389 -61.85 -106.26 -33.37
N ILE A 390 -62.71 -105.66 -32.53
CA ILE A 390 -64.09 -106.13 -32.28
C ILE A 390 -64.93 -106.11 -33.56
N ILE A 391 -64.87 -105.03 -34.37
CA ILE A 391 -65.58 -104.92 -35.65
C ILE A 391 -65.11 -106.00 -36.63
N ASN A 392 -63.80 -106.20 -36.77
CA ASN A 392 -63.23 -107.25 -37.61
C ASN A 392 -63.59 -108.65 -37.09
N GLN A 393 -63.65 -108.85 -35.77
CA GLN A 393 -64.06 -110.10 -35.13
C GLN A 393 -65.56 -110.38 -35.31
N MET A 394 -66.41 -109.35 -35.23
CA MET A 394 -67.84 -109.42 -35.54
C MET A 394 -68.08 -109.69 -37.03
N GLN A 395 -67.30 -109.09 -37.94
CA GLN A 395 -67.36 -109.38 -39.38
C GLN A 395 -66.91 -110.81 -39.73
N LYS A 396 -65.92 -111.36 -39.01
CA LYS A 396 -65.47 -112.76 -39.16
C LYS A 396 -66.44 -113.82 -38.59
N GLN A 397 -67.39 -113.44 -37.72
CA GLN A 397 -68.35 -114.37 -37.09
C GLN A 397 -69.70 -114.53 -37.83
N GLY A 398 -69.81 -114.11 -39.09
CA GLY A 398 -70.92 -114.52 -39.94
C GLY A 398 -72.24 -113.79 -39.71
N ARG A 399 -72.29 -112.52 -40.08
CA ARG A 399 -73.49 -111.88 -40.66
C ARG A 399 -73.04 -111.00 -41.83
N GLY A 400 -73.34 -111.45 -43.05
CA GLY A 400 -73.15 -110.65 -44.26
C GLY A 400 -74.33 -109.71 -44.52
N MET A 401 -74.00 -108.46 -44.89
CA MET A 401 -74.66 -107.52 -45.84
C MET A 401 -76.16 -107.14 -45.61
N PRO A 402 -76.72 -106.04 -46.21
CA PRO A 402 -76.67 -105.69 -47.63
C PRO A 402 -76.41 -104.20 -47.99
N SER A 403 -76.15 -104.01 -49.27
CA SER A 403 -76.33 -102.77 -50.04
C SER A 403 -77.81 -102.32 -50.04
N GLY A 404 -78.05 -101.01 -49.91
CA GLY A 404 -79.18 -100.34 -50.57
C GLY A 404 -80.28 -99.71 -49.69
N MET A 405 -80.43 -98.38 -49.88
CA MET A 405 -81.69 -97.62 -50.04
C MET A 405 -82.14 -96.63 -48.93
N ALA A 406 -82.40 -95.39 -49.42
CA ALA A 406 -83.30 -94.33 -48.91
C ALA A 406 -82.89 -93.62 -47.60
N GLY A 407 -82.90 -92.28 -47.48
CA GLY A 407 -83.63 -91.24 -48.22
C GLY A 407 -84.36 -90.33 -47.23
N MET A 408 -84.46 -89.03 -47.54
CA MET A 408 -85.07 -87.90 -46.80
C MET A 408 -84.22 -87.25 -45.70
N ALA A 409 -83.72 -86.02 -45.94
CA ALA A 409 -84.34 -84.70 -45.68
C ALA A 409 -83.99 -84.26 -44.25
N GLU A 410 -83.53 -83.05 -43.90
CA GLU A 410 -83.74 -81.66 -44.33
C GLU A 410 -82.69 -80.89 -43.48
N GLY A 411 -81.87 -79.95 -43.95
CA GLY A 411 -82.25 -78.59 -44.29
C GLY A 411 -81.05 -77.63 -44.10
N THR A 412 -80.91 -76.67 -45.03
CA THR A 412 -80.70 -75.22 -44.79
C THR A 412 -79.50 -74.81 -43.91
N ILE A 413 -78.46 -74.08 -44.37
CA ILE A 413 -78.45 -72.71 -44.96
C ILE A 413 -77.06 -72.45 -45.59
N GLU A 414 -77.07 -71.94 -46.84
CA GLU A 414 -75.97 -71.17 -47.45
C GLU A 414 -75.84 -69.78 -46.79
N GLY A 415 -74.63 -69.22 -46.74
CA GLY A 415 -74.43 -67.83 -46.33
C GLY A 415 -73.02 -67.34 -46.60
N GLU A 416 -72.74 -67.05 -47.87
CA GLU A 416 -71.58 -66.33 -48.38
C GLU A 416 -71.92 -64.84 -48.49
N TYR A 417 -71.45 -63.99 -47.58
CA TYR A 417 -71.26 -62.52 -47.70
C TYR A 417 -70.44 -62.09 -46.47
N ALA A 418 -69.55 -61.10 -46.47
CA ALA A 418 -68.97 -60.22 -47.47
C ALA A 418 -67.77 -59.53 -46.79
N GLU A 419 -66.91 -58.93 -47.61
CA GLU A 419 -66.10 -57.73 -47.34
C GLU A 419 -66.13 -57.11 -45.94
N GLY A 420 -64.92 -56.84 -45.44
CA GLY A 420 -64.65 -55.98 -44.30
C GLY A 420 -63.16 -55.72 -44.20
N ASP A 421 -62.63 -55.04 -45.21
CA ASP A 421 -61.46 -54.16 -45.02
C ASP A 421 -61.82 -53.17 -43.90
N MET A 422 -61.03 -53.20 -42.83
CA MET A 422 -60.86 -52.03 -41.96
C MET A 422 -59.42 -52.11 -41.46
N GLU A 423 -58.55 -51.54 -42.27
CA GLU A 423 -57.88 -50.28 -41.93
C GLU A 423 -57.12 -50.25 -40.60
N GLY A 424 -55.89 -49.75 -40.70
CA GLY A 424 -55.01 -49.56 -39.58
C GLY A 424 -55.61 -48.70 -38.47
N THR A 425 -55.06 -48.89 -37.29
CA THR A 425 -55.03 -47.88 -36.23
C THR A 425 -53.64 -48.05 -35.63
N GLU A 426 -52.62 -47.45 -36.25
CA GLU A 426 -52.16 -46.09 -35.89
C GLU A 426 -51.94 -46.07 -34.37
N SER A 427 -50.73 -46.36 -33.89
CA SER A 427 -49.75 -45.30 -33.59
C SER A 427 -50.39 -43.92 -33.53
N GLU A 428 -50.99 -43.57 -32.39
CA GLU A 428 -51.21 -42.17 -32.07
C GLU A 428 -50.48 -41.84 -30.78
N TYR A 429 -49.42 -41.05 -31.00
CA TYR A 429 -48.66 -40.35 -30.00
C TYR A 429 -49.50 -39.12 -29.66
N GLU A 430 -50.22 -39.14 -28.54
CA GLU A 430 -50.90 -37.94 -28.06
C GLU A 430 -49.93 -37.17 -27.17
N TYR A 431 -49.32 -36.15 -27.78
CA TYR A 431 -48.77 -35.00 -27.09
C TYR A 431 -49.96 -34.20 -26.54
N GLU A 432 -50.15 -34.21 -25.23
CA GLU A 432 -50.85 -33.11 -24.55
C GLU A 432 -49.77 -32.21 -23.92
N ASP A 433 -49.39 -31.19 -24.71
CA ASP A 433 -49.06 -29.88 -24.17
C ASP A 433 -50.36 -29.32 -23.58
N GLU A 434 -50.47 -29.28 -22.25
CA GLU A 434 -51.25 -28.24 -21.59
C GLU A 434 -50.29 -27.36 -20.79
N ASP A 435 -50.00 -26.21 -21.40
CA ASP A 435 -49.62 -24.99 -20.71
C ASP A 435 -50.59 -24.73 -19.56
N ALA A 436 -50.07 -24.75 -18.34
CA ALA A 436 -50.65 -24.04 -17.21
C ALA A 436 -49.55 -23.19 -16.56
N GLU A 437 -49.42 -21.97 -17.08
CA GLU A 437 -48.89 -20.83 -16.32
C GLU A 437 -49.74 -20.61 -15.07
N ASP A 438 -49.12 -20.75 -13.90
CA ASP A 438 -49.25 -19.86 -12.73
C ASP A 438 -48.13 -20.31 -11.78
N GLY A 439 -47.14 -19.50 -11.42
CA GLY A 439 -47.31 -18.20 -10.79
C GLY A 439 -46.94 -18.36 -9.32
N ASP A 440 -45.63 -18.23 -9.04
CA ASP A 440 -44.98 -17.83 -7.78
C ASP A 440 -45.61 -18.22 -6.43
N GLU A 441 -44.89 -19.01 -5.61
CA GLU A 441 -44.64 -18.60 -4.22
C GLU A 441 -43.44 -19.32 -3.58
N GLU A 442 -42.73 -18.55 -2.76
CA GLU A 442 -41.45 -18.84 -2.14
C GLU A 442 -41.48 -19.96 -1.08
N GLY A 443 -40.29 -20.53 -0.82
CA GLY A 443 -39.84 -20.64 0.57
C GLY A 443 -39.48 -22.04 1.07
N SER A 444 -38.17 -22.23 1.28
CA SER A 444 -37.58 -23.03 2.36
C SER A 444 -37.68 -24.56 2.26
N GLU A 445 -36.74 -25.17 1.55
CA GLU A 445 -36.41 -26.59 1.68
C GLU A 445 -35.05 -26.75 2.39
N GLU A 446 -35.09 -26.84 3.73
CA GLU A 446 -34.00 -27.44 4.50
C GLU A 446 -34.21 -28.96 4.51
N GLY A 447 -33.52 -29.64 3.59
CA GLY A 447 -33.43 -31.10 3.54
C GLY A 447 -32.10 -31.58 4.11
N GLU A 448 -32.18 -32.27 5.25
CA GLU A 448 -31.13 -33.14 5.79
C GLU A 448 -30.74 -34.22 4.78
N TYR A 449 -29.44 -34.39 4.52
CA TYR A 449 -28.89 -35.63 3.95
C TYR A 449 -27.55 -35.99 4.60
N ASP A 450 -27.50 -37.28 4.96
CA ASP A 450 -26.43 -38.05 5.59
C ASP A 450 -25.06 -37.96 4.90
N GLU A 451 -24.05 -37.75 5.75
CA GLU A 451 -22.93 -38.68 6.04
C GLU A 451 -22.54 -39.70 4.94
N ASP A 452 -21.36 -39.50 4.33
CA ASP A 452 -20.36 -40.54 4.08
C ASP A 452 -19.16 -39.95 3.32
N THR A 453 -18.00 -39.83 3.98
CA THR A 453 -16.72 -39.66 3.28
C THR A 453 -15.61 -40.35 4.07
N GLU A 454 -15.16 -41.47 3.51
CA GLU A 454 -13.99 -42.23 3.94
C GLU A 454 -12.71 -41.38 3.91
N GLU A 455 -11.87 -41.59 4.93
CA GLU A 455 -10.51 -41.08 4.99
C GLU A 455 -9.60 -41.79 3.97
N GLU A 456 -8.97 -41.04 3.06
CA GLU A 456 -7.69 -41.45 2.45
C GLU A 456 -6.63 -40.35 2.54
N HIS A 457 -5.39 -40.82 2.75
CA HIS A 457 -4.16 -40.11 3.11
C HIS A 457 -3.84 -38.84 2.30
N VAL A 458 -3.55 -37.72 2.98
CA VAL A 458 -2.95 -36.53 2.38
C VAL A 458 -1.42 -36.59 2.50
N GLU A 459 -0.75 -36.88 1.38
CA GLU A 459 0.68 -36.63 1.19
C GLU A 459 0.92 -35.11 1.15
N GLY A 460 1.89 -34.59 1.92
CA GLY A 460 2.14 -33.15 2.06
C GLY A 460 2.50 -32.44 0.74
N PRO A 461 2.29 -31.11 0.66
CA PRO A 461 2.44 -30.37 -0.60
C PRO A 461 3.90 -30.35 -1.05
N LYS A 462 4.16 -30.95 -2.22
CA LYS A 462 5.42 -30.78 -2.96
C LYS A 462 5.42 -29.35 -3.54
N PRO A 463 6.52 -28.57 -3.39
CA PRO A 463 6.58 -27.21 -3.91
C PRO A 463 6.57 -27.26 -5.45
N PHE A 464 5.46 -26.83 -6.04
CA PHE A 464 5.38 -26.56 -7.47
C PHE A 464 5.77 -25.10 -7.73
N GLY A 465 6.90 -24.94 -8.41
CA GLY A 465 7.38 -23.67 -8.94
C GLY A 465 8.73 -23.86 -9.62
N PRO A 466 8.99 -23.22 -10.77
CA PRO A 466 10.32 -23.27 -11.38
C PRO A 466 11.35 -22.65 -10.43
N PRO A 467 12.57 -23.22 -10.33
CA PRO A 467 13.62 -22.67 -9.48
C PRO A 467 13.94 -21.23 -9.91
N PRO A 468 14.27 -20.33 -8.96
CA PRO A 468 14.64 -18.96 -9.29
C PRO A 468 15.84 -18.95 -10.24
N PRO A 469 15.88 -18.01 -11.20
CA PRO A 469 16.95 -17.94 -12.20
C PRO A 469 18.31 -17.76 -11.51
N PRO A 470 19.39 -18.37 -12.06
CA PRO A 470 20.70 -18.31 -11.45
C PRO A 470 21.18 -16.87 -11.37
N THR A 471 21.62 -16.46 -10.17
CA THR A 471 22.32 -15.20 -9.95
C THR A 471 23.54 -15.18 -10.86
N LEU A 472 23.61 -14.17 -11.74
CA LEU A 472 24.78 -13.92 -12.58
C LEU A 472 26.01 -13.74 -11.67
N ALA A 473 26.83 -14.78 -11.61
CA ALA A 473 28.14 -14.70 -11.00
C ALA A 473 28.96 -13.67 -11.79
N ALA A 474 29.42 -12.64 -11.08
CA ALA A 474 30.40 -11.70 -11.59
C ALA A 474 31.66 -12.48 -12.02
N VAL A 475 31.89 -12.53 -13.33
CA VAL A 475 33.13 -13.04 -13.91
C VAL A 475 34.24 -12.05 -13.55
N ASN A 476 35.03 -12.40 -12.53
CA ASN A 476 36.34 -11.80 -12.30
C ASN A 476 37.29 -12.29 -13.41
N GLY A 477 37.30 -11.57 -14.53
CA GLY A 477 38.34 -11.65 -15.53
C GLY A 477 39.57 -10.86 -15.08
N VAL A 478 40.54 -11.56 -14.48
CA VAL A 478 41.88 -11.02 -14.25
C VAL A 478 42.64 -11.09 -15.59
N SER A 479 42.68 -9.97 -16.31
CA SER A 479 43.65 -9.77 -17.39
C SER A 479 44.79 -8.91 -16.84
N ALA A 480 45.88 -9.58 -16.49
CA ALA A 480 47.15 -8.96 -16.15
C ALA A 480 47.76 -8.32 -17.41
N ALA A 481 47.67 -7.00 -17.53
CA ALA A 481 48.49 -6.23 -18.47
C ALA A 481 49.77 -5.80 -17.75
N ALA A 482 50.87 -6.49 -18.08
CA ALA A 482 52.22 -6.12 -17.70
C ALA A 482 52.62 -4.81 -18.40
N ASN A 483 52.77 -3.73 -17.64
CA ASN A 483 53.42 -2.51 -18.13
C ASN A 483 54.93 -2.72 -18.16
N GLY A 484 55.45 -2.93 -19.36
CA GLY A 484 56.88 -2.84 -19.67
C GLY A 484 57.34 -1.38 -19.65
N ILE A 485 58.26 -1.09 -18.75
CA ILE A 485 59.11 0.11 -18.76
C ILE A 485 60.07 0.00 -19.95
N LYS A 486 60.06 0.97 -20.86
CA LYS A 486 61.22 1.28 -21.70
C LYS A 486 61.51 2.78 -21.69
N GLN A 487 62.75 3.04 -21.32
CA GLN A 487 63.47 4.29 -21.41
C GLN A 487 63.52 4.77 -22.87
N HIS A 488 63.27 6.06 -23.08
CA HIS A 488 64.22 6.98 -23.72
C HIS A 488 63.84 8.43 -23.43
#